data_AF-A0A2D5YR63-F1
#
_entry.id   AF-A0A2D5YR63-F1
#
_cell.length_a   1.000
_cell.length_b   1.000
_cell.length_c   1.000
_cell.angle_alpha   90.00
_cell.angle_beta   90.00
_cell.angle_gamma   90.00
#
_symmetry.space_group_name_H-M   'P 1'
#
loop_
_entity.id
_entity.type
_entity.pdbx_description
1 polymer ?
#
loop_
_entity_poly.entity_id
_entity_poly.type
_entity_poly.pdbx_seq_one_letter_code
_entity_poly.pdbx_strand_id
1 'polypeptide(L)' 'MANIKEKDIHNLSDWNMKELRKLKIMLGNRITSFENSSNPKELQKSHILFDVSHDECKKVLENVYQAEKDLVKKL' A
#
# COMPACT_ATOMS: atom_id res chain seq x y z
N MET A 1 -6.83 10.70 10.41
CA MET A 1 -6.29 9.83 9.35
C MET A 1 -6.68 8.39 9.66
N ALA A 2 -6.96 7.54 8.66
CA ALA A 2 -7.29 6.13 8.90
C ALA A 2 -6.11 5.38 9.53
N ASN A 3 -6.36 4.54 10.53
CA ASN A 3 -5.35 3.67 11.13
C ASN A 3 -5.31 2.36 10.33
N ILE A 4 -4.15 2.04 9.73
CA ILE A 4 -3.96 0.84 8.91
C ILE A 4 -2.78 -0.01 9.40
N LYS A 5 -2.15 0.34 10.52
CA LYS A 5 -0.87 -0.26 10.94
C LYS A 5 -0.94 -1.77 11.18
N GLU A 6 -2.11 -2.26 11.58
CA GLU A 6 -2.35 -3.67 11.91
C GLU A 6 -3.11 -4.40 10.81
N LYS A 7 -3.36 -3.74 9.67
CA LYS A 7 -4.05 -4.36 8.55
C LYS A 7 -3.06 -5.12 7.66
N ASP A 8 -3.53 -6.22 7.11
CA ASP A 8 -2.80 -6.99 6.11
C ASP A 8 -2.94 -6.32 4.73
N ILE A 9 -1.81 -6.02 4.09
CA ILE A 9 -1.76 -5.43 2.74
C ILE A 9 -2.01 -6.46 1.63
N HIS A 10 -1.95 -7.76 1.94
CA HIS A 10 -2.24 -8.85 1.02
C HIS A 10 -3.72 -9.23 1.01
N ASN A 11 -4.49 -8.78 2.01
CA ASN A 11 -5.93 -8.97 2.07
C ASN A 11 -6.66 -7.62 2.18
N LEU A 12 -7.24 -7.19 1.06
CA LEU A 12 -7.92 -5.89 0.96
C LEU A 12 -9.45 -5.97 1.10
N SER A 13 -10.02 -7.14 1.47
CA SER A 13 -11.47 -7.36 1.50
C SER A 13 -12.22 -6.39 2.42
N ASP A 14 -11.61 -6.04 3.56
CA ASP A 14 -12.23 -5.29 4.64
C ASP A 14 -11.73 -3.83 4.69
N TRP A 15 -11.12 -3.38 3.59
CA TRP A 15 -10.58 -2.04 3.47
C TRP A 15 -11.63 -1.07 2.92
N ASN A 16 -11.73 0.10 3.55
CA ASN A 16 -12.57 1.18 3.04
C ASN A 16 -11.80 2.14 2.12
N MET A 17 -12.53 2.99 1.40
CA MET A 17 -11.95 3.92 0.41
C MET A 17 -10.87 4.84 1.00
N LYS A 18 -11.00 5.29 2.25
CA LYS A 18 -10.01 6.16 2.88
C LYS A 18 -8.71 5.40 3.20
N GLU A 19 -8.83 4.15 3.62
CA GLU A 19 -7.69 3.27 3.88
C GLU A 19 -6.96 2.90 2.59
N LEU A 20 -7.69 2.50 1.55
CA LEU A 20 -7.14 2.18 0.23
C LEU A 20 -6.38 3.38 -0.37
N ARG A 21 -6.97 4.58 -0.33
CA ARG A 21 -6.28 5.80 -0.77
C ARG A 21 -5.00 6.08 0.02
N LYS A 22 -5.03 5.84 1.33
CA LYS A 22 -3.86 6.03 2.20
C LYS A 22 -2.74 5.04 1.84
N LEU A 23 -3.08 3.77 1.64
CA LEU A 23 -2.14 2.72 1.24
C LEU A 23 -1.56 3.02 -0.16
N LYS A 24 -2.39 3.44 -1.11
CA LYS A 24 -1.96 3.85 -2.46
C LYS A 24 -0.87 4.91 -2.43
N ILE A 25 -1.04 5.96 -1.62
CA ILE A 25 -0.05 7.03 -1.46
C ILE A 25 1.25 6.47 -0.86
N MET A 26 1.17 5.63 0.17
CA MET A 26 2.36 5.02 0.78
C MET A 26 3.13 4.13 -0.21
N LEU A 27 2.41 3.31 -0.98
CA LEU A 27 3.01 2.45 -2.01
C LEU A 27 3.68 3.29 -3.10
N GLY A 28 3.00 4.34 -3.60
CA GLY A 28 3.58 5.25 -4.59
C GLY A 28 4.88 5.89 -4.10
N ASN A 29 4.86 6.45 -2.88
CA ASN A 29 6.07 7.03 -2.27
C ASN A 29 7.18 5.99 -2.09
N ARG A 30 6.82 4.76 -1.72
CA ARG A 30 7.80 3.68 -1.51
C ARG A 30 8.41 3.22 -2.82
N ILE A 31 7.62 3.05 -3.88
CA ILE A 31 8.08 2.72 -5.23
C ILE A 31 9.02 3.82 -5.74
N THR A 32 8.61 5.09 -5.67
CA THR A 32 9.47 6.22 -6.03
C THR A 32 10.78 6.23 -5.23
N SER A 33 10.76 5.85 -3.95
CA SER A 33 11.98 5.73 -3.16
C SER A 33 12.91 4.62 -3.63
N PHE A 34 12.37 3.48 -4.10
CA PHE A 34 13.16 2.40 -4.70
C PHE A 34 13.74 2.81 -6.06
N GLU A 35 12.98 3.54 -6.87
CA GLU A 35 13.39 3.94 -8.22
C GLU A 35 14.43 5.08 -8.21
N ASN A 36 14.35 5.99 -7.23
CA ASN A 36 15.24 7.15 -7.16
C ASN A 36 16.52 6.93 -6.34
N SER A 37 16.69 5.77 -5.69
CA SER A 37 17.84 5.49 -4.84
C SER A 37 18.31 4.06 -4.96
N SER A 38 19.62 3.87 -5.14
CA SER A 38 20.26 2.55 -5.04
C SER A 38 20.28 2.01 -3.61
N ASN A 39 20.07 2.87 -2.60
CA ASN A 39 19.95 2.48 -1.19
C ASN A 39 18.73 3.20 -0.55
N PRO A 40 17.51 2.72 -0.80
CA PRO A 40 16.30 3.33 -0.28
C PRO A 40 16.25 3.23 1.24
N LYS A 41 15.77 4.30 1.89
CA LYS A 41 15.69 4.37 3.36
C LYS A 41 14.94 3.17 3.92
N GLU A 42 15.50 2.53 4.94
CA GLU A 42 14.81 1.47 5.67
C GLU A 42 13.60 2.04 6.43
N LEU A 43 12.47 1.33 6.35
CA LEU A 43 11.27 1.71 7.09
C LEU A 43 11.37 1.21 8.53
N GLN A 44 10.66 1.84 9.45
CA GLN A 44 10.55 1.33 10.81
C GLN A 44 9.75 0.02 10.80
N LYS A 45 10.05 -0.91 11.72
CA LYS A 45 9.31 -2.18 11.90
C LYS A 45 7.80 -2.01 12.08
N SER A 46 7.36 -0.86 12.60
CA SER A 46 5.95 -0.52 12.80
C SER A 46 5.27 0.04 11.54
N HIS A 47 6.01 0.26 10.46
CA HIS A 47 5.47 0.71 9.19
C HIS A 47 4.85 -0.48 8.45
N ILE A 48 3.64 -0.30 7.90
CA ILE A 48 2.89 -1.36 7.20
C ILE A 48 3.60 -1.92 5.95
N LEU A 49 4.57 -1.18 5.43
CA LEU A 49 5.41 -1.58 4.27
C LEU A 49 6.83 -2.00 4.70
N PHE A 50 7.05 -2.27 5.98
CA PHE A 50 8.32 -2.79 6.46
C PHE A 50 8.61 -4.15 5.80
N ASP A 51 9.85 -4.36 5.36
CA ASP A 51 10.31 -5.57 4.67
C ASP A 51 9.57 -5.91 3.35
N VAL A 52 8.78 -4.97 2.82
CA VAL A 52 8.09 -5.15 1.53
C VAL A 52 9.03 -4.74 0.39
N SER A 53 9.24 -5.67 -0.55
CA SER A 53 10.11 -5.46 -1.70
C SER A 53 9.53 -4.49 -2.73
N HIS A 54 10.36 -4.05 -3.68
CA HIS A 54 9.92 -3.16 -4.76
C HIS A 54 8.83 -3.81 -5.64
N ASP A 55 9.05 -5.05 -6.08
CA ASP A 55 8.09 -5.78 -6.93
C ASP A 55 6.79 -6.06 -6.18
N GLU A 56 6.89 -6.37 -4.89
CA GLU A 56 5.73 -6.58 -4.03
C GLU A 56 4.94 -5.29 -3.83
N CYS A 57 5.58 -4.14 -3.67
CA CYS A 57 4.89 -2.85 -3.63
C CYS A 57 4.07 -2.60 -4.91
N LYS A 58 4.62 -2.94 -6.09
CA LYS A 58 3.90 -2.82 -7.37
C LYS A 58 2.69 -3.74 -7.43
N LYS A 59 2.86 -5.00 -7.02
CA LYS A 59 1.76 -5.98 -6.96
C LYS A 59 0.64 -5.55 -6.00
N VAL A 60 1.00 -5.08 -4.81
CA VAL A 60 0.01 -4.58 -3.83
C VAL A 60 -0.71 -3.35 -4.38
N LEU A 61 0.00 -2.46 -5.09
CA LEU A 61 -0.61 -1.29 -5.71
C LEU A 61 -1.67 -1.66 -6.76
N GLU A 62 -1.41 -2.66 -7.59
CA GLU A 62 -2.41 -3.22 -8.53
C GLU A 62 -3.64 -3.75 -7.79
N ASN A 63 -3.44 -4.51 -6.71
CA ASN A 63 -4.53 -5.01 -5.87
C ASN A 63 -5.34 -3.86 -5.25
N VAL A 64 -4.70 -2.76 -4.85
CA VAL A 64 -5.38 -1.57 -4.34
C VAL A 64 -6.27 -0.94 -5.41
N TYR A 65 -5.80 -0.82 -6.65
CA TYR A 65 -6.64 -0.32 -7.74
C TYR A 65 -7.85 -1.21 -8.01
N GLN A 66 -7.67 -2.53 -7.93
CA GLN A 66 -8.77 -3.47 -8.10
C GLN A 66 -9.78 -3.34 -6.95
N ALA A 67 -9.31 -3.28 -5.71
CA ALA A 67 -10.15 -3.08 -4.53
C ALA A 67 -10.93 -1.75 -4.58
N GLU A 68 -10.30 -0.65 -5.03
CA GLU A 68 -11.00 0.63 -5.23
C GLU A 68 -12.15 0.49 -6.24
N LYS A 69 -11.93 -0.22 -7.37
CA LYS A 69 -12.98 -0.45 -8.38
C LYS A 69 -14.11 -1.30 -7.84
N ASP A 70 -13.80 -2.37 -7.11
CA ASP A 70 -14.79 -3.30 -6.56
C ASP A 70 -15.64 -2.62 -5.48
N LEU A 71 -15.04 -1.73 -4.68
CA LEU A 71 -15.76 -0.93 -3.71
C LEU A 71 -16.73 0.06 -4.37
N VAL A 72 -16.31 0.70 -5.48
CA VAL A 72 -17.18 1.63 -6.23
C VAL A 72 -18.34 0.90 -6.91
N LYS A 73 -18.13 -0.30 -7.45
CA LYS A 73 -19.21 -1.11 -8.05
C LYS A 73 -20.24 -1.62 -7.05
N LYS A 74 -19.87 -1.71 -5.77
CA LYS A 74 -20.76 -2.15 -4.67
C LYS A 74 -21.62 -1.02 -4.10
N LEU A 75 -21.31 0.24 -4.43
CA LEU A 75 -22.07 1.43 -4.03
C LEU A 75 -23.14 1.75 -5.08
#